data_AF-A0A3P7NC23-F1
#
_entry.id   AF-A0A3P7NC23-F1
#
_cell.length_a   1.000
_cell.length_b   1.000
_cell.length_c   1.000
_cell.angle_alpha   90.00
_cell.angle_beta   90.00
_cell.angle_gamma   90.00
#
_symmetry.space_group_name_H-M   'P 1'
#
loop_
_entity.id
_entity.type
_entity.pdbx_description
1 polymer ?
#
loop_
_entity_poly.entity_id
_entity_poly.type
_entity_poly.pdbx_seq_one_letter_code
_entity_poly.pdbx_strand_id
1 'polypeptide(L)'
;MVSHNHESGRIVKLCDFGLARDVYKNDYYRKRNEPKLPVRWMSPEAILEGLFTSKSDVWAYAVTCWEVMTLGADPFYGQVNLEVINLVLGGTVLARPENCPTAL
;
A
#
# COMPACT_ATOMS: atom_id res chain seq x y z
N MET A 1 -7.46 7.19 -4.24
CA MET A 1 -7.00 7.87 -5.48
C MET A 1 -8.23 8.32 -6.26
N VAL A 2 -8.22 9.54 -6.82
CA VAL A 2 -9.30 9.99 -7.71
C VAL A 2 -8.71 10.44 -9.05
N SER A 3 -9.42 10.13 -10.14
CA SER A 3 -9.06 10.58 -11.49
C SER A 3 -10.15 11.49 -12.03
N HIS A 4 -9.75 12.56 -12.72
CA HIS A 4 -10.68 13.43 -13.45
C HIS A 4 -10.16 13.68 -14.87
N ASN A 5 -11.09 13.97 -15.78
CA ASN A 5 -10.76 14.29 -17.16
C ASN A 5 -10.25 15.73 -17.26
N HIS A 6 -9.14 15.91 -17.97
CA HIS A 6 -8.54 17.20 -18.29
C HIS A 6 -8.26 17.25 -19.79
N GLU A 7 -8.18 18.45 -20.36
CA GLU A 7 -7.97 18.65 -21.81
C GLU A 7 -6.70 17.97 -22.34
N SER A 8 -5.68 17.80 -21.48
CA SER A 8 -4.41 17.13 -21.80
C SER A 8 -4.34 15.63 -21.41
N GLY A 9 -5.43 15.04 -20.88
CA GLY A 9 -5.47 13.63 -20.47
C GLY A 9 -6.11 13.40 -19.10
N ARG A 10 -5.91 12.20 -18.52
CA ARG A 10 -6.40 11.90 -17.16
C ARG A 10 -5.39 12.39 -16.13
N ILE A 11 -5.87 13.16 -15.16
CA ILE A 11 -5.06 13.59 -14.02
C ILE A 11 -5.45 12.78 -12.79
N VAL A 12 -4.44 12.12 -12.20
CA VAL A 12 -4.55 11.31 -11.00
C VAL A 12 -4.13 12.14 -9.78
N LYS A 13 -4.94 12.08 -8.72
CA LYS A 13 -4.65 12.76 -7.45
C LYS A 13 -4.69 11.76 -6.30
N LEU A 14 -3.70 11.85 -5.42
CA LEU A 14 -3.76 11.20 -4.11
C LEU A 14 -4.80 11.94 -3.25
N CYS A 15 -5.56 11.17 -2.50
CA CYS A 15 -6.63 11.66 -1.63
C CYS A 15 -6.62 10.85 -0.35
N ASP A 16 -7.40 11.30 0.63
CA ASP A 16 -7.48 10.69 1.97
C ASP A 16 -6.17 10.76 2.76
N PHE A 17 -5.86 11.98 3.23
CA PHE A 17 -4.70 12.24 4.09
C PHE A 17 -5.02 12.06 5.58
N GLY A 18 -6.14 11.41 5.94
CA GLY A 18 -6.59 11.26 7.33
C GLY A 18 -5.63 10.45 8.22
N LEU A 19 -4.76 9.65 7.60
CA LEU A 19 -3.70 8.87 8.27
C LEU A 19 -2.29 9.39 7.97
N ALA A 20 -2.14 10.46 7.18
CA ALA A 20 -0.84 11.01 6.80
C ALA A 20 -0.11 11.65 7.99
N ARG A 21 1.23 11.62 7.98
CA ARG A 21 2.07 12.11 9.08
C ARG A 21 3.21 12.98 8.58
N ASP A 22 3.66 13.88 9.45
CA ASP A 22 4.85 14.69 9.24
C ASP A 22 6.10 13.85 9.53
N VAL A 23 7.07 13.85 8.61
CA VAL A 23 8.32 13.08 8.68
C VAL A 23 9.25 13.58 9.80
N TYR A 24 9.11 14.84 10.23
CA TYR A 24 9.95 15.46 11.25
C TYR A 24 9.42 15.29 12.68
N LYS A 25 8.17 14.82 12.83
CA LYS A 25 7.65 14.41 14.13
C LYS A 25 8.08 12.97 14.39
N ASN A 26 9.24 12.83 15.03
CA ASN A 26 9.63 11.61 15.71
C ASN A 26 8.51 11.24 16.69
N ASP A 27 7.66 10.28 16.35
CA ASP A 27 6.88 9.55 17.34
C ASP A 27 6.50 8.20 16.75
N TYR A 28 7.36 7.21 17.05
CA TYR A 28 7.07 5.79 16.97
C TYR A 28 5.68 5.55 17.59
N TYR A 29 4.68 5.39 16.74
CA TYR A 29 3.31 5.29 17.19
C TYR A 29 3.02 3.86 17.62
N ARG A 30 2.86 3.65 18.92
CA ARG A 30 2.09 2.51 19.47
C ARG A 30 0.77 3.05 20.03
N LYS A 31 -0.32 3.15 19.25
CA LYS A 31 -1.66 3.28 19.88
C LYS A 31 -2.25 1.90 20.11
N ARG A 32 -2.59 1.68 21.38
CA ARG A 32 -3.20 0.46 21.93
C ARG A 32 -4.66 0.19 21.51
N ASN A 33 -5.31 1.05 20.70
CA ASN A 33 -6.75 0.95 20.34
C ASN A 33 -7.00 1.42 18.90
N GLU A 34 -6.58 0.65 17.90
CA GLU A 34 -6.50 1.11 16.50
C GLU A 34 -7.80 0.98 15.68
N PRO A 35 -8.11 1.96 14.80
CA PRO A 35 -8.94 1.73 13.62
C PRO A 35 -8.30 0.66 12.72
N LYS A 36 -9.12 -0.14 12.02
CA LYS A 36 -8.65 -1.23 11.14
C LYS A 36 -7.70 -0.68 10.07
N LEU A 37 -6.38 -0.90 10.22
CA LEU A 37 -5.38 -0.50 9.24
C LEU A 37 -5.46 -1.38 7.98
N PRO A 38 -5.07 -0.84 6.81
CA PRO A 38 -5.14 -1.56 5.53
C PRO A 38 -3.97 -2.54 5.37
N VAL A 39 -4.03 -3.69 6.06
CA VAL A 39 -2.95 -4.71 6.14
C VAL A 39 -2.30 -5.06 4.80
N ARG A 40 -3.09 -5.15 3.71
CA ARG A 40 -2.59 -5.52 2.38
C ARG A 40 -1.64 -4.50 1.74
N TRP A 41 -1.64 -3.26 2.22
CA TRP A 41 -0.77 -2.17 1.76
C TRP A 41 0.37 -1.87 2.73
N MET A 42 0.43 -2.55 3.87
CA MET A 42 1.46 -2.31 4.89
C MET A 42 2.73 -3.07 4.56
N SER A 43 3.88 -2.42 4.73
CA SER A 43 5.19 -3.06 4.61
C SER A 43 5.46 -4.02 5.78
N PRO A 44 6.43 -4.94 5.65
CA PRO A 44 6.79 -5.86 6.72
C PRO A 44 7.12 -5.16 8.05
N GLU A 45 7.88 -4.06 8.02
CA GLU A 45 8.21 -3.27 9.20
C GLU A 45 7.01 -2.51 9.79
N ALA A 46 6.05 -2.09 8.96
CA ALA A 46 4.81 -1.49 9.43
C ALA A 46 3.91 -2.54 10.11
N ILE A 47 3.89 -3.78 9.61
CA ILE A 47 3.13 -4.89 10.20
C ILE A 47 3.74 -5.36 11.53
N LEU A 48 5.06 -5.55 11.57
CA LEU A 48 5.76 -6.12 12.72
C LEU A 48 5.96 -5.10 13.84
N GLU A 49 6.33 -3.87 13.49
CA GLU A 49 6.82 -2.88 14.45
C GLU A 49 5.93 -1.63 14.53
N GLY A 50 4.95 -1.49 13.64
CA GLY A 50 4.18 -0.25 13.52
C GLY A 50 5.03 0.92 13.01
N LEU A 51 6.11 0.63 12.28
CA LEU A 51 7.04 1.62 11.76
C LEU A 51 6.56 2.14 10.39
N PHE A 52 6.21 3.44 10.33
CA PHE A 52 5.78 4.11 9.11
C PHE A 52 6.82 5.14 8.68
N THR A 53 7.38 4.98 7.49
CA THR A 53 8.44 5.81 6.92
C THR A 53 8.20 6.02 5.42
N SER A 54 8.98 6.89 4.79
CA SER A 54 8.96 7.01 3.32
C SER A 54 9.28 5.69 2.60
N LYS A 55 9.97 4.73 3.24
CA LYS A 55 10.23 3.40 2.66
C LYS A 55 9.02 2.48 2.76
N SER A 56 8.23 2.55 3.84
CA SER A 56 6.94 1.86 3.91
C SER A 56 5.95 2.44 2.89
N ASP A 57 6.02 3.74 2.61
CA ASP A 57 5.20 4.37 1.57
C ASP A 57 5.56 3.86 0.16
N VAL A 58 6.84 3.57 -0.11
CA VAL A 58 7.27 2.94 -1.37
C VAL A 58 6.67 1.54 -1.53
N TRP A 59 6.55 0.77 -0.44
CA TRP A 59 5.85 -0.52 -0.47
C TRP A 59 4.38 -0.36 -0.82
N ALA A 60 3.67 0.54 -0.12
CA ALA A 60 2.26 0.82 -0.39
C ALA A 60 2.03 1.31 -1.83
N TYR A 61 2.96 2.10 -2.36
CA TYR A 61 2.97 2.52 -3.75
C TYR A 61 3.11 1.34 -4.72
N ALA A 62 4.00 0.38 -4.45
CA ALA A 62 4.14 -0.82 -5.28
C ALA A 62 2.84 -1.66 -5.33
N VAL A 63 2.16 -1.81 -4.18
CA VAL A 63 0.83 -2.45 -4.13
C VAL A 63 -0.18 -1.64 -4.96
N THR A 64 -0.18 -0.31 -4.86
CA THR A 64 -1.05 0.56 -5.66
C THR A 64 -0.78 0.42 -7.17
N CYS A 65 0.48 0.35 -7.59
CA CYS A 65 0.85 0.08 -8.97
C CYS A 65 0.33 -1.29 -9.45
N TRP A 66 0.44 -2.31 -8.60
CA TRP A 66 -0.12 -3.63 -8.87
C TRP A 66 -1.64 -3.58 -9.09
N GLU A 67 -2.38 -2.87 -8.24
CA GLU A 67 -3.82 -2.68 -8.41
C GLU A 67 -4.16 -1.99 -9.73
N VAL A 68 -3.42 -0.94 -10.09
CA VAL A 68 -3.63 -0.23 -11.37
C VAL A 68 -3.38 -1.14 -12.56
N MET A 69 -2.30 -1.92 -12.54
CA MET A 69 -1.93 -2.84 -13.63
C MET A 69 -2.89 -4.03 -13.76
N THR A 70 -3.55 -4.43 -12.68
CA THR A 70 -4.56 -5.49 -12.64
C THR A 70 -5.99 -4.97 -12.79
N LEU A 71 -6.15 -3.68 -13.13
CA LEU A 71 -7.46 -3.03 -13.33
C LEU A 71 -8.36 -3.06 -12.08
N GLY A 72 -7.75 -2.95 -10.89
CA GLY A 72 -8.44 -2.88 -9.60
C GLY A 72 -8.69 -4.24 -8.96
N ALA A 73 -7.87 -5.25 -9.24
CA ALA A 73 -7.95 -6.51 -8.52
C ALA A 73 -7.56 -6.34 -7.05
N ASP A 74 -8.10 -7.19 -6.18
CA ASP A 74 -7.78 -7.18 -4.75
C ASP A 74 -6.37 -7.77 -4.50
N PRO A 75 -5.46 -7.06 -3.83
CA PRO A 75 -4.17 -7.61 -3.44
C PRO A 75 -4.34 -8.83 -2.52
N PHE A 76 -3.59 -9.90 -2.80
CA PHE A 76 -3.69 -11.18 -2.08
C PHE A 76 -5.13 -11.72 -2.02
N TYR A 77 -5.84 -11.66 -3.15
CA TYR A 77 -7.21 -12.17 -3.29
C TYR A 77 -7.36 -13.59 -2.71
N GLY A 78 -8.45 -13.81 -1.98
CA GLY A 78 -8.76 -15.08 -1.33
C GLY A 78 -8.05 -15.34 0.01
N GLN A 79 -7.11 -14.48 0.42
CA GLN A 79 -6.41 -14.60 1.71
C GLN A 79 -7.09 -13.76 2.80
N VAL A 80 -7.20 -14.27 4.02
CA VAL A 80 -7.62 -13.48 5.19
C VAL A 80 -6.46 -12.63 5.72
N ASN A 81 -6.73 -11.58 6.51
CA ASN A 81 -5.68 -10.67 6.98
C ASN A 81 -4.53 -11.38 7.70
N LEU A 82 -4.81 -12.41 8.49
CA LEU A 82 -3.78 -13.18 9.21
C LEU A 82 -2.85 -13.93 8.23
N GLU A 83 -3.39 -14.47 7.15
CA GLU A 83 -2.62 -15.14 6.10
C GLU A 83 -1.76 -14.13 5.35
N VAL A 84 -2.32 -12.97 5.00
CA VAL A 84 -1.57 -11.88 4.34
C VAL A 84 -0.39 -11.43 5.20
N ILE A 85 -0.59 -11.28 6.52
CA ILE A 85 0.49 -10.96 7.46
C ILE A 85 1.61 -12.01 7.38
N ASN A 86 1.27 -13.30 7.45
CA ASN A 86 2.26 -14.37 7.39
C ASN A 86 2.99 -14.42 6.05
N LEU A 87 2.28 -14.21 4.94
CA LEU A 87 2.86 -14.17 3.59
C LEU A 87 3.87 -13.02 3.44
N VAL A 88 3.47 -11.81 3.82
CA VAL A 88 4.30 -10.60 3.72
C VAL A 88 5.52 -10.70 4.62
N LEU A 89 5.34 -11.12 5.88
CA LEU A 89 6.47 -11.34 6.81
C LEU A 89 7.37 -12.50 6.36
N GLY A 90 6.83 -13.48 5.64
CA GLY A 90 7.57 -14.56 4.99
C GLY A 90 8.28 -14.17 3.69
N GLY A 91 8.21 -12.90 3.28
CA GLY A 91 8.87 -12.39 2.07
C GLY A 91 8.11 -12.64 0.76
N THR A 92 6.86 -13.09 0.84
CA THR A 92 6.01 -13.24 -0.35
C THR A 92 5.58 -11.87 -0.87
N VAL A 93 5.71 -11.67 -2.18
CA VAL A 93 5.24 -10.47 -2.88
C VAL A 93 4.14 -10.83 -3.87
N LEU A 94 3.35 -9.83 -4.27
CA LEU A 94 2.32 -10.00 -5.30
C LEU A 94 2.93 -10.48 -6.62
N ALA A 95 2.25 -11.41 -7.29
CA ALA A 95 2.69 -11.91 -8.59
C ALA A 95 2.70 -10.78 -9.63
N ARG A 96 3.65 -10.82 -10.57
CA ARG A 96 3.75 -9.83 -11.64
C ARG A 96 2.44 -9.80 -12.46
N PRO A 97 1.77 -8.65 -12.62
CA PRO A 97 0.59 -8.53 -13.47
C PRO A 97 0.91 -8.88 -14.93
N GLU A 98 -0.08 -9.41 -15.66
CA GLU A 98 0.06 -9.76 -17.08
C GLU A 98 0.41 -8.55 -17.94
N ASN A 99 -0.15 -7.38 -17.61
CA ASN A 99 0.08 -6.12 -18.31
C ASN A 99 1.36 -5.39 -17.87
N CYS A 100 2.19 -6.01 -17.03
CA CYS A 100 3.44 -5.40 -16.58
C CYS A 100 4.48 -5.44 -17.71
N PRO A 101 4.96 -4.29 -18.23
CA PRO A 101 6.03 -4.29 -19.21
C PRO A 101 7.30 -4.91 -18.62
N THR A 102 8.12 -5.54 -19.46
CA THR A 102 9.38 -6.17 -19.04
C THR A 102 10.42 -5.17 -18.52
N ALA A 103 10.23 -3.89 -18.82
CA ALA A 103 11.01 -2.78 -18.28
C ALA A 103 10.07 -1.81 -17.54
N LEU A 104 10.35 -1.61 -16.25
CA LEU A 104 9.99 -0.42 -15.48
C LEU A 104 11.29 0.19 -14.97
#